data_AF-A0A328FKB4-F1
#
_entry.id   AF-A0A328FKB4-F1
#
_cell.length_a   1.000
_cell.length_b   1.000
_cell.length_c   1.000
_cell.angle_alpha   90.00
_cell.angle_beta   90.00
_cell.angle_gamma   90.00
#
_symmetry.space_group_name_H-M   'P 1'
#
loop_
_entity.id
_entity.type
_entity.pdbx_description
1 polymer ?
#
loop_
_entity_poly.entity_id
_entity_poly.type
_entity_poly.pdbx_seq_one_letter_code
_entity_poly.pdbx_strand_id
1 'polypeptide(L)'
;MCKQHLKLVKEIQIRNYDGLIAHTSLVIARYNMLSLYQRQCVDQRSFGELFRACNDEMNNLSFIVSLERIMRLALVNIRRLFDFSGRMVQEVLDQVMGQALKCFGFSSGPEELLGV
;
A
#
# COMPACT_ATOMS: atom_id res chain seq x y z
N MET A 1 -9.60 -17.84 -31.89
CA MET A 1 -10.05 -16.46 -31.69
C MET A 1 -8.93 -15.42 -31.90
N CYS A 2 -7.79 -15.46 -31.17
CA CYS A 2 -6.76 -14.41 -31.29
C CYS A 2 -6.06 -14.31 -32.67
N LYS A 3 -5.78 -15.42 -33.36
CA LYS A 3 -5.10 -15.39 -34.68
C LYS A 3 -5.83 -14.57 -35.74
N GLN A 4 -7.16 -14.63 -35.77
CA GLN A 4 -7.99 -13.88 -36.72
C GLN A 4 -8.10 -12.40 -36.33
N HIS A 5 -8.23 -12.10 -35.04
CA HIS A 5 -8.28 -10.72 -34.53
C HIS A 5 -6.97 -9.97 -34.75
N LEU A 6 -5.84 -10.66 -34.58
CA LEU A 6 -4.51 -10.13 -34.84
C LEU A 6 -4.11 -10.19 -36.32
N LYS A 7 -5.01 -10.63 -37.21
CA LYS A 7 -4.85 -10.69 -38.67
C LYS A 7 -3.55 -11.36 -39.18
N LEU A 8 -2.94 -12.23 -38.36
CA LEU A 8 -1.64 -12.87 -38.63
C LEU A 8 -1.55 -13.60 -39.98
N VAL A 9 -2.68 -14.07 -40.51
CA VAL A 9 -2.75 -14.86 -41.75
C VAL A 9 -3.08 -14.01 -42.98
N LYS A 10 -3.76 -12.87 -42.81
CA LYS A 10 -4.33 -12.08 -43.92
C LYS A 10 -3.53 -10.82 -44.25
N GLU A 11 -2.71 -10.30 -43.34
CA GLU A 11 -1.94 -9.07 -43.55
C GLU A 11 -0.74 -9.25 -44.48
N ILE A 12 -0.18 -10.46 -44.59
CA ILE A 12 1.07 -10.68 -45.30
C ILE A 12 1.07 -12.01 -46.05
N GLN A 13 1.57 -12.00 -47.29
CA GLN A 13 1.76 -13.18 -48.15
C GLN A 13 3.25 -13.51 -48.34
N ILE A 14 4.05 -13.36 -47.27
CA ILE A 14 5.48 -13.65 -47.31
C ILE A 14 5.69 -15.16 -47.23
N ARG A 15 6.56 -15.68 -48.11
CA ARG A 15 6.93 -17.11 -48.17
C ARG A 15 8.32 -17.41 -47.58
N ASN A 16 9.07 -16.38 -47.18
CA ASN A 16 10.32 -16.52 -46.45
C ASN A 16 10.04 -16.66 -44.93
N TYR A 17 10.72 -17.59 -44.27
CA TYR A 17 10.61 -17.82 -42.83
C TYR A 17 11.03 -16.60 -42.02
N ASP A 18 12.11 -15.91 -42.38
CA ASP A 18 12.59 -14.74 -41.64
C ASP A 18 11.55 -13.61 -41.63
N GLY A 19 10.92 -13.35 -42.78
CA GLY A 19 9.88 -12.34 -42.89
C GLY A 19 8.59 -12.74 -42.15
N LEU A 20 8.26 -14.03 -42.10
CA LEU A 20 7.11 -14.52 -41.32
C LEU A 20 7.36 -14.40 -39.81
N ILE A 21 8.59 -14.67 -39.35
CA ILE A 21 9.01 -14.48 -37.96
C ILE A 21 8.99 -13.00 -37.60
N ALA A 22 9.59 -12.14 -38.43
CA ALA A 22 9.60 -10.69 -38.20
C ALA A 22 8.19 -10.11 -38.10
N HIS A 23 7.30 -10.49 -39.03
CA HIS A 23 5.91 -10.08 -39.03
C HIS A 23 5.18 -10.52 -37.76
N THR A 24 5.33 -11.79 -37.38
CA THR A 24 4.70 -12.36 -36.18
C THR A 24 5.17 -11.63 -34.91
N SER A 25 6.47 -11.38 -34.79
CA SER A 25 7.07 -10.64 -33.68
C SER A 25 6.51 -9.21 -33.58
N LEU A 26 6.38 -8.50 -34.71
CA LEU A 26 5.83 -7.15 -34.74
C LEU A 26 4.34 -7.11 -34.35
N VAL A 27 3.54 -8.06 -34.83
CA VAL A 27 2.12 -8.18 -34.44
C VAL A 27 1.99 -8.44 -32.94
N ILE A 28 2.80 -9.36 -32.39
CA ILE A 28 2.79 -9.68 -30.96
C ILE A 28 3.25 -8.49 -30.12
N ALA A 29 4.29 -7.77 -30.54
CA ALA A 29 4.77 -6.57 -29.83
C ALA A 29 3.68 -5.50 -29.71
N ARG A 30 2.98 -5.20 -30.81
CA ARG A 30 1.84 -4.26 -30.82
C ARG A 30 0.71 -4.72 -29.89
N TYR A 31 0.36 -6.01 -29.95
CA TYR A 31 -0.65 -6.58 -29.08
C TYR A 31 -0.26 -6.49 -27.61
N ASN A 32 0.99 -6.79 -27.27
CA ASN A 32 1.48 -6.71 -25.89
C ASN A 32 1.38 -5.28 -25.35
N MET A 33 1.81 -4.27 -26.12
CA MET A 33 1.66 -2.86 -25.73
C MET A 33 0.19 -2.49 -25.50
N LEU A 34 -0.71 -2.88 -26.42
CA LEU A 34 -2.14 -2.59 -26.29
C LEU A 34 -2.76 -3.30 -25.08
N SER A 35 -2.39 -4.56 -24.84
CA SER A 35 -2.88 -5.34 -23.70
C SER A 35 -2.38 -4.79 -22.37
N LEU A 36 -1.15 -4.26 -22.32
CA LEU A 36 -0.60 -3.59 -21.14
C LEU A 36 -1.40 -2.32 -20.84
N TYR A 37 -1.65 -1.50 -21.86
CA TYR A 37 -2.46 -0.29 -21.71
C TYR A 37 -3.89 -0.61 -21.25
N GLN A 38 -4.51 -1.63 -21.84
CA GLN A 38 -5.84 -2.09 -21.42
C GLN A 38 -5.85 -2.55 -19.96
N ARG A 39 -4.83 -3.29 -19.50
CA ARG A 39 -4.70 -3.69 -18.09
C ARG A 39 -4.54 -2.48 -17.18
N GLN A 40 -3.74 -1.48 -17.57
CA GLN A 40 -3.61 -0.26 -16.78
C GLN A 40 -4.94 0.50 -16.63
N CYS A 41 -5.78 0.51 -17.66
CA CYS A 41 -7.06 1.23 -17.62
C CYS A 41 -8.21 0.44 -17.00
N VAL A 42 -8.23 -0.89 -17.13
CA VAL A 42 -9.39 -1.73 -16.78
C VAL A 42 -9.10 -2.65 -15.59
N ASP A 43 -7.86 -3.09 -15.41
CA ASP A 43 -7.51 -4.08 -14.39
C ASP A 43 -7.11 -3.42 -13.06
N GLN A 44 -8.09 -3.27 -12.16
CA GLN A 44 -7.88 -2.85 -10.77
C GLN A 44 -6.93 -3.77 -9.99
N ARG A 45 -6.66 -4.99 -10.47
CA ARG A 45 -5.74 -5.93 -9.80
C ARG A 45 -4.27 -5.51 -9.92
N SER A 46 -3.95 -4.62 -10.85
CA SER A 46 -2.62 -3.99 -10.98
C SER A 46 -2.26 -3.14 -9.75
N PHE A 47 -3.24 -2.76 -8.93
CA PHE A 47 -3.03 -2.13 -7.63
C PHE A 47 -2.65 -3.13 -6.52
N GLY A 48 -2.28 -4.37 -6.84
CA GLY A 48 -1.92 -5.37 -5.83
C GLY A 48 -0.85 -4.90 -4.85
N GLU A 49 0.16 -4.16 -5.30
CA GLU A 49 1.17 -3.56 -4.41
C GLU A 49 0.61 -2.44 -3.54
N LEU A 50 -0.24 -1.56 -4.11
CA LEU A 50 -0.92 -0.51 -3.35
C LEU A 50 -1.86 -1.12 -2.29
N PHE A 51 -2.63 -2.14 -2.67
CA PHE A 51 -3.49 -2.89 -1.77
C PHE A 51 -2.69 -3.56 -0.64
N ARG A 52 -1.52 -4.15 -0.96
CA ARG A 52 -0.63 -4.73 0.05
C ARG A 52 -0.10 -3.67 1.01
N ALA A 53 0.39 -2.54 0.50
CA ALA A 53 0.87 -1.44 1.32
C ALA A 53 -0.23 -0.87 2.23
N CYS A 54 -1.45 -0.68 1.70
CA CYS A 54 -2.60 -0.28 2.51
C CYS A 54 -2.96 -1.32 3.58
N ASN A 55 -2.84 -2.62 3.29
CA ASN A 55 -3.12 -3.68 4.26
C ASN A 55 -2.06 -3.76 5.36
N ASP A 56 -0.78 -3.58 5.01
CA ASP A 56 0.31 -3.46 5.99
C ASP A 56 0.08 -2.26 6.91
N GLU A 57 -0.37 -1.12 6.36
CA GLU A 57 -0.71 0.07 7.15
C GLU A 57 -1.96 -0.12 8.03
N MET A 58 -2.98 -0.84 7.54
CA MET A 58 -4.17 -1.18 8.34
C MET A 58 -3.82 -2.03 9.59
N ASN A 59 -2.82 -2.91 9.50
CA ASN A 59 -2.35 -3.68 10.65
C ASN A 59 -1.72 -2.77 11.73
N ASN A 60 -1.00 -1.72 11.33
CA ASN A 60 -0.43 -0.74 12.25
C ASN A 60 -1.52 0.07 12.98
N LEU A 61 -2.55 0.52 12.24
CA LEU A 61 -3.72 1.21 12.80
C LEU A 61 -4.46 0.34 13.83
N SER A 62 -4.63 -0.95 13.55
CA SER A 62 -5.23 -1.91 14.48
C SER A 62 -4.43 -2.03 15.79
N PHE A 63 -3.09 -2.04 15.71
CA PHE A 63 -2.22 -2.10 16.88
C PHE A 63 -2.36 -0.87 17.78
N ILE A 64 -2.36 0.34 17.20
CA ILE A 64 -2.47 1.60 17.97
C ILE A 64 -3.84 1.67 18.68
N VAL A 65 -4.93 1.33 17.99
CA VAL A 65 -6.27 1.32 18.58
C VAL A 65 -6.38 0.26 19.68
N SER A 66 -5.76 -0.90 19.48
CA SER A 66 -5.71 -1.96 20.50
C SER A 66 -4.93 -1.53 21.74
N LEU A 67 -3.78 -0.87 21.56
CA LEU A 67 -2.96 -0.35 22.64
C LEU A 67 -3.70 0.72 23.45
N GLU A 68 -4.33 1.70 22.78
CA GLU A 68 -5.13 2.75 23.43
C GLU A 68 -6.24 2.13 24.30
N ARG A 69 -6.91 1.09 23.78
CA ARG A 69 -7.98 0.39 24.50
C ARG A 69 -7.46 -0.38 25.71
N ILE A 70 -6.33 -1.08 25.60
CA ILE A 70 -5.69 -1.79 26.72
C ILE A 70 -5.26 -0.79 27.81
N MET A 71 -4.63 0.33 27.43
CA MET A 71 -4.21 1.36 28.37
C MET A 71 -5.40 1.99 29.09
N ARG A 72 -6.48 2.31 28.37
CA ARG A 72 -7.71 2.84 28.96
C ARG A 72 -8.32 1.86 29.97
N LEU A 73 -8.33 0.57 29.65
CA LEU A 73 -8.81 -0.48 30.58
C LEU A 73 -7.92 -0.61 31.82
N ALA A 74 -6.59 -0.58 31.65
CA ALA A 74 -5.66 -0.62 32.77
C ALA A 74 -5.90 0.56 33.73
N LEU A 75 -6.09 1.76 33.19
CA LEU A 75 -6.36 2.96 34.00
C LEU A 75 -7.71 2.93 34.71
N VAL A 76 -8.76 2.39 34.10
CA VAL A 76 -10.04 2.17 34.79
C VAL A 76 -9.88 1.23 35.98
N ASN A 77 -9.08 0.18 35.84
CA ASN A 77 -8.80 -0.75 36.94
C ASN A 77 -7.94 -0.10 38.04
N ILE A 78 -6.90 0.66 37.68
CA ILE A 78 -6.08 1.39 38.65
C ILE A 78 -6.93 2.40 39.42
N ARG A 79 -7.84 3.12 38.74
CA ARG A 79 -8.77 4.04 39.38
C ARG A 79 -9.67 3.37 40.42
N ARG A 80 -10.11 2.14 40.16
CA ARG A 80 -10.89 1.34 41.13
C ARG A 80 -10.08 0.90 42.35
N LEU A 81 -8.77 0.70 42.19
CA LEU A 81 -7.89 0.19 43.26
C LEU A 81 -7.27 1.30 44.10
N PHE A 82 -7.04 2.49 43.53
CA PHE A 82 -6.27 3.57 44.14
C PHE A 82 -7.01 4.92 44.23
N ASP A 83 -8.33 4.96 43.96
CA ASP A 83 -9.18 6.17 44.05
C ASP A 83 -8.63 7.41 43.30
N PHE A 84 -7.98 7.21 42.15
CA PHE A 84 -7.50 8.33 41.35
C PHE A 84 -8.64 9.21 40.80
N SER A 85 -8.43 10.52 40.82
CA SER A 85 -9.33 11.47 40.17
C SER A 85 -9.26 11.29 38.65
N GLY A 86 -10.36 11.57 37.95
CA GLY A 86 -10.43 11.44 36.48
C GLY A 86 -9.39 12.30 35.73
N ARG A 87 -8.95 13.42 36.34
CA ARG A 87 -7.92 14.30 35.77
C ARG A 87 -6.52 13.68 35.82
N MET A 88 -6.14 13.08 36.97
CA MET A 88 -4.85 12.41 37.08
C MET A 88 -4.72 11.22 36.12
N VAL A 89 -5.83 10.53 35.86
CA VAL A 89 -5.86 9.44 34.87
C VAL A 89 -5.60 9.96 33.46
N GLN A 90 -6.17 11.10 33.08
CA GLN A 90 -5.91 11.71 31.77
C GLN A 90 -4.47 12.20 31.65
N GLU A 91 -3.93 12.85 32.69
CA GLU A 91 -2.53 13.31 32.69
C GLU A 91 -1.53 12.16 32.55
N VAL A 92 -1.74 11.03 33.24
CA VAL A 92 -0.89 9.84 33.10
C VAL A 92 -0.99 9.27 31.68
N LEU A 93 -2.19 9.22 31.10
CA LEU A 93 -2.41 8.70 29.76
C LEU A 93 -1.71 9.60 28.73
N ASP A 94 -1.85 10.91 28.84
CA ASP A 94 -1.20 11.89 27.95
C ASP A 94 0.33 11.85 28.09
N GLN A 95 0.87 11.71 29.30
CA GLN A 95 2.32 11.56 29.49
C GLN A 95 2.85 10.27 28.88
N VAL A 96 2.19 9.13 29.11
CA VAL A 96 2.66 7.84 28.57
C VAL A 96 2.54 7.82 27.05
N MET A 97 1.45 8.33 26.49
CA MET A 97 1.27 8.44 25.03
C MET A 97 2.28 9.43 24.41
N GLY A 98 2.54 10.56 25.07
CA GLY A 98 3.55 11.52 24.64
C GLY A 98 4.97 10.97 24.65
N GLN A 99 5.31 10.14 25.65
CA GLN A 99 6.60 9.43 25.68
C GLN A 99 6.66 8.32 24.64
N ALA A 100 5.57 7.58 24.43
CA ALA A 100 5.49 6.57 23.38
C ALA A 100 5.73 7.19 21.99
N LEU A 101 5.09 8.34 21.68
CA LEU A 101 5.29 9.04 20.41
C LEU A 101 6.75 9.46 20.17
N LYS A 102 7.48 9.84 21.23
CA LYS A 102 8.92 10.14 21.15
C LYS A 102 9.76 8.89 20.91
N CYS A 103 9.51 7.81 21.65
CA CYS A 103 10.22 6.54 21.50
C CYS A 103 10.00 5.90 20.12
N PHE A 104 8.82 6.04 19.53
CA PHE A 104 8.49 5.51 18.21
C PHE A 104 8.84 6.48 17.06
N GLY A 105 9.42 7.66 17.35
CA GLY A 105 9.88 8.60 16.32
C GLY A 105 8.79 9.35 15.55
N PHE A 106 7.54 9.34 16.04
CA PHE A 106 6.41 10.05 15.41
C PHE A 106 6.39 11.55 15.74
N SER A 107 7.22 12.02 16.67
CA SER A 107 7.38 13.44 16.97
C SER A 107 8.40 14.08 16.03
N SER A 108 7.99 14.40 14.80
CA SER A 108 8.75 15.31 13.93
C SER A 108 8.64 16.74 14.47
N GLY A 109 9.66 17.20 15.19
CA GLY A 109 9.94 18.63 15.37
C GLY A 109 10.91 19.10 14.27
N PRO A 110 10.78 20.34 13.75
CA PRO A 110 11.60 20.84 12.65
C PRO A 110 13.01 21.22 13.15
N GLU A 111 13.93 20.26 13.24
CA GLU A 111 15.34 20.52 13.58
C GLU A 111 16.34 19.87 12.61
N GLU A 112 16.01 19.72 11.32
CA GLU A 112 16.98 19.23 10.31
C GLU A 112 16.96 20.02 9.00
N LEU A 113 16.80 21.36 9.04
CA LEU A 113 16.96 22.21 7.85
C LEU A 113 17.86 23.43 8.04
N LEU A 114 18.81 23.40 8.99
CA LEU A 114 19.94 24.33 9.00
C LEU A 114 21.19 23.60 9.52
N GLY A 115 21.93 22.96 8.62
CA GLY A 115 23.20 22.33 8.96
C GLY A 115 23.80 21.56 7.80
N VAL A 116 24.64 22.28 7.03
CA VAL A 116 25.44 21.88 5.87
C VAL A 116 24.78 22.08 4.51
#